data_AF-A0A673SV69-F1
#
_entry.id   AF-A0A673SV69-F1
#
_cell.length_a   1.000
_cell.length_b   1.000
_cell.length_c   1.000
_cell.angle_alpha   90.00
_cell.angle_beta   90.00
_cell.angle_gamma   90.00
#
_symmetry.space_group_name_H-M   'P 1'
#
loop_
_entity.id
_entity.type
_entity.pdbx_description
1 polymer ?
#
loop_
_entity_poly.entity_id
_entity_poly.type
_entity_poly.pdbx_seq_one_letter_code
_entity_poly.pdbx_strand_id
1 'polypeptide(L)'
;MPGNRQPRVRSGNEPRRASAMEPEGRGAWAHSRAALDRLEKLLCCSRCNIFGLRPVDYADGENMKSLLLLPEENESSSTRHCSVTNTGQRRDGPLVLIGSGLSSEQQKMLSELAVILKAKKCAEFDSTVTHVILPGDTVQSTLKCMLGILNGCWILKFEWVKACLQRKTCEQEEKYEIPEGPQRSRLNKEQLLPKLFDGCYFYFGGTFKHHPKDNLVKLVTAAGGQVLSRKPKPDSDVTQTINTVAYHAKADSDQRFCTQYIIYEDLSSHRPERVRQGKVWMAPSSWFINCVMSFELLPLDS
;
A
#
# COMPACT_ATOMS: atom_id res chain seq x y z
N MET A 1 -53.36 -32.89 -53.82
CA MET A 1 -52.63 -33.42 -52.66
C MET A 1 -51.21 -32.88 -52.67
N PRO A 2 -50.90 -31.81 -51.91
CA PRO A 2 -49.60 -31.14 -51.95
C PRO A 2 -48.56 -31.88 -51.10
N GLY A 3 -47.35 -31.96 -51.64
CA GLY A 3 -46.22 -32.70 -51.08
C GLY A 3 -45.57 -32.04 -49.86
N ASN A 4 -45.02 -32.92 -49.03
CA ASN A 4 -44.24 -32.69 -47.82
C ASN A 4 -43.00 -31.81 -48.11
N ARG A 5 -42.90 -30.61 -47.49
CA ARG A 5 -41.70 -29.77 -47.51
C ARG A 5 -41.20 -29.57 -46.07
N GLN A 6 -40.13 -30.27 -45.71
CA GLN A 6 -39.35 -29.95 -44.51
C GLN A 6 -38.60 -28.62 -44.69
N PRO A 7 -38.53 -27.76 -43.66
CA PRO A 7 -37.72 -26.55 -43.71
C PRO A 7 -36.22 -26.88 -43.59
N ARG A 8 -35.42 -26.45 -44.58
CA ARG A 8 -33.95 -26.45 -44.51
C ARG A 8 -33.48 -25.33 -43.58
N VAL A 9 -32.96 -25.69 -42.41
CA VAL A 9 -32.19 -24.77 -41.55
C VAL A 9 -30.82 -24.55 -42.20
N ARG A 10 -30.53 -23.33 -42.65
CA ARG A 10 -29.18 -22.93 -43.07
C ARG A 10 -28.38 -22.55 -41.82
N SER A 11 -27.55 -23.47 -41.33
CA SER A 11 -26.51 -23.13 -40.33
C SER A 11 -25.40 -22.37 -41.04
N GLY A 12 -25.34 -21.06 -40.82
CA GLY A 12 -24.39 -20.14 -41.46
C GLY A 12 -23.17 -19.80 -40.62
N ASN A 13 -22.72 -20.69 -39.72
CA ASN A 13 -21.51 -20.48 -38.93
C ASN A 13 -20.50 -21.60 -39.18
N GLU A 14 -19.73 -21.49 -40.26
CA GLU A 14 -18.39 -22.07 -40.28
C GLU A 14 -17.41 -21.05 -39.69
N PRO A 15 -16.56 -21.42 -38.72
CA PRO A 15 -15.50 -20.53 -38.26
C PRO A 15 -14.54 -20.28 -39.42
N ARG A 16 -14.35 -19.01 -39.81
CA ARG A 16 -13.25 -18.65 -40.71
C ARG A 16 -11.95 -19.15 -40.10
N ARG A 17 -11.15 -19.90 -40.87
CA ARG A 17 -9.75 -20.20 -40.51
C ARG A 17 -9.05 -18.87 -40.21
N ALA A 18 -8.70 -18.66 -38.94
CA ALA A 18 -7.83 -17.56 -38.58
C ALA A 18 -6.50 -17.76 -39.33
N SER A 19 -6.04 -16.74 -40.04
CA SER A 19 -4.68 -16.71 -40.56
C SER A 19 -3.74 -16.88 -39.36
N ALA A 20 -2.84 -17.85 -39.41
CA ALA A 20 -1.74 -17.93 -38.46
C ALA A 20 -0.99 -16.60 -38.52
N MET A 21 -1.10 -15.81 -37.44
CA MET A 21 -0.41 -14.55 -37.30
C MET A 21 1.07 -14.89 -37.10
N GLU A 22 1.89 -14.62 -38.11
CA GLU A 22 3.36 -14.69 -37.99
C GLU A 22 3.77 -13.82 -36.80
N PRO A 23 4.65 -14.31 -35.90
CA PRO A 23 5.03 -13.56 -34.71
C PRO A 23 5.88 -12.37 -35.14
N GLU A 24 5.27 -11.18 -35.17
CA GLU A 24 6.00 -9.94 -35.34
C GLU A 24 7.09 -9.82 -34.26
N GLY A 25 8.28 -9.44 -34.71
CA GLY A 25 9.56 -9.23 -34.01
C GLY A 25 9.62 -9.43 -32.49
N ARG A 26 10.69 -10.10 -32.03
CA ARG A 26 11.03 -10.39 -30.60
C ARG A 26 10.89 -9.21 -29.62
N GLY A 27 10.78 -7.96 -30.07
CA GLY A 27 10.58 -6.77 -29.24
C GLY A 27 9.12 -6.42 -28.87
N ALA A 28 8.12 -6.81 -29.66
CA ALA A 28 6.74 -6.27 -29.55
C ALA A 28 6.04 -6.58 -28.22
N TRP A 29 6.43 -7.68 -27.55
CA TRP A 29 5.81 -8.14 -26.31
C TRP A 29 6.73 -8.03 -25.09
N ALA A 30 7.84 -7.30 -25.18
CA ALA A 30 8.79 -7.18 -24.07
C ALA A 30 8.13 -6.57 -22.81
N HIS A 31 7.27 -5.56 -23.00
CA HIS A 31 6.54 -4.91 -21.91
C HIS A 31 5.50 -5.86 -21.29
N SER A 32 4.75 -6.57 -22.13
CA SER A 32 3.76 -7.56 -21.67
C SER A 32 4.41 -8.73 -20.96
N ARG A 33 5.55 -9.23 -21.43
CA ARG A 33 6.31 -10.29 -20.76
C ARG A 33 6.89 -9.83 -19.43
N ALA A 34 7.43 -8.62 -19.35
CA ALA A 34 7.89 -8.06 -18.09
C ALA A 34 6.75 -7.84 -17.09
N ALA A 35 5.57 -7.42 -17.57
CA ALA A 35 4.37 -7.32 -16.75
C ALA A 35 3.87 -8.70 -16.28
N LEU A 36 3.93 -9.71 -17.14
CA LEU A 36 3.55 -11.08 -16.80
C LEU A 36 4.51 -11.69 -15.77
N ASP A 37 5.82 -11.53 -15.94
CA ASP A 37 6.85 -12.00 -15.00
C ASP A 37 6.72 -11.30 -13.63
N ARG A 38 6.36 -10.00 -13.62
CA ARG A 38 6.01 -9.29 -12.38
C ARG A 38 4.75 -9.85 -11.73
N LEU A 39 3.72 -10.09 -12.53
CA LEU A 39 2.45 -10.64 -12.04
C LEU A 39 2.66 -12.05 -11.48
N GLU A 40 3.42 -12.89 -12.16
CA GLU A 40 3.77 -14.25 -11.75
C GLU A 40 4.53 -14.24 -10.41
N LYS A 41 5.54 -13.36 -10.27
CA LYS A 41 6.27 -13.17 -8.99
C LYS A 41 5.38 -12.65 -7.85
N LEU A 42 4.43 -11.76 -8.15
CA LEU A 42 3.48 -11.26 -7.15
C LEU A 42 2.45 -12.32 -6.74
N LEU A 43 2.01 -13.15 -7.69
CA LEU A 43 1.00 -14.18 -7.48
C LEU A 43 1.55 -15.44 -6.79
N CYS A 44 2.83 -15.75 -6.97
CA CYS A 44 3.51 -16.84 -6.26
C CYS A 44 3.88 -16.48 -4.81
N CYS A 45 3.41 -15.35 -4.29
CA CYS A 45 3.78 -14.91 -2.94
C CYS A 45 3.09 -15.76 -1.86
N SER A 46 3.81 -16.06 -0.77
CA SER A 46 3.26 -16.71 0.43
C SER A 46 2.29 -15.83 1.24
N ARG A 47 1.98 -14.62 0.73
CA ARG A 47 1.20 -13.61 1.44
C ARG A 47 -0.29 -13.74 1.11
N CYS A 48 -1.13 -13.53 2.13
CA CYS A 48 -2.57 -13.73 2.06
C CYS A 48 -3.33 -12.40 2.00
N ASN A 49 -4.56 -12.42 1.51
CA ASN A 49 -5.48 -11.27 1.63
C ASN A 49 -6.09 -11.16 3.05
N ILE A 50 -7.02 -10.21 3.23
CA ILE A 50 -7.72 -10.00 4.51
C ILE A 50 -8.47 -11.22 5.04
N PHE A 51 -8.77 -12.23 4.22
CA PHE A 51 -9.44 -13.46 4.66
C PHE A 51 -8.45 -14.60 4.94
N GLY A 52 -7.16 -14.33 4.89
CA GLY A 52 -6.12 -15.35 5.06
C GLY A 52 -5.93 -16.26 3.84
N LEU A 53 -6.57 -15.94 2.71
CA LEU A 53 -6.50 -16.73 1.48
C LEU A 53 -5.36 -16.22 0.57
N ARG A 54 -4.62 -17.16 -0.01
CA ARG A 54 -3.57 -16.94 -1.02
C ARG A 54 -4.18 -16.96 -2.43
N PRO A 55 -3.47 -16.43 -3.45
CA PRO A 55 -3.92 -16.50 -4.84
C PRO A 55 -4.27 -17.93 -5.31
N VAL A 56 -3.47 -18.93 -4.91
CA VAL A 56 -3.71 -20.35 -5.23
C VAL A 56 -5.03 -20.88 -4.69
N ASP A 57 -5.53 -20.34 -3.56
CA ASP A 57 -6.75 -20.81 -2.91
C ASP A 57 -8.02 -20.39 -3.70
N TYR A 58 -7.90 -19.45 -4.65
CA TYR A 58 -8.98 -19.01 -5.54
C TYR A 58 -8.96 -19.70 -6.92
N ALA A 59 -7.97 -20.54 -7.21
CA ALA A 59 -7.86 -21.17 -8.52
C ALA A 59 -8.73 -22.43 -8.60
N ASP A 60 -9.58 -22.53 -9.62
CA ASP A 60 -10.49 -23.68 -9.80
C ASP A 60 -9.86 -24.85 -10.58
N GLY A 61 -8.72 -24.63 -11.25
CA GLY A 61 -8.07 -25.61 -12.13
C GLY A 61 -6.67 -26.03 -11.66
N GLU A 62 -6.36 -27.33 -11.79
CA GLU A 62 -5.08 -27.92 -11.36
C GLU A 62 -3.87 -27.28 -12.05
N ASN A 63 -3.99 -27.00 -13.36
CA ASN A 63 -2.97 -26.26 -14.13
C ASN A 63 -2.72 -24.84 -13.60
N MET A 64 -3.78 -24.15 -13.17
CA MET A 64 -3.66 -22.81 -12.60
C MET A 64 -3.06 -22.88 -11.19
N LYS A 65 -3.44 -23.87 -10.39
CA LYS A 65 -2.85 -24.12 -9.08
C LYS A 65 -1.35 -24.41 -9.20
N SER A 66 -0.92 -25.25 -10.14
CA SER A 66 0.50 -25.56 -10.34
C SER A 66 1.36 -24.35 -10.73
N LEU A 67 0.78 -23.37 -11.43
CA LEU A 67 1.47 -22.11 -11.77
C LEU A 67 1.57 -21.14 -10.58
N LEU A 68 0.66 -21.25 -9.61
CA LEU A 68 0.59 -20.39 -8.43
C LEU A 68 1.28 -20.99 -7.20
N LEU A 69 1.61 -22.28 -7.25
CA LEU A 69 2.39 -22.97 -6.23
C LEU A 69 3.86 -22.58 -6.37
N LEU A 70 4.47 -22.16 -5.26
CA LEU A 70 5.92 -21.97 -5.19
C LEU A 70 6.62 -23.32 -5.44
N PRO A 71 7.76 -23.34 -6.17
CA PRO A 71 8.63 -24.50 -6.15
C PRO A 71 9.01 -24.80 -4.68
N GLU A 72 8.80 -26.03 -4.22
CA GLU A 72 9.24 -26.46 -2.89
C GLU A 72 10.77 -26.37 -2.85
N GLU A 73 11.29 -25.34 -2.18
CA GLU A 73 12.70 -25.31 -1.82
C GLU A 73 12.81 -25.51 -0.31
N ASN A 74 13.56 -26.56 0.04
CA ASN A 74 13.79 -27.09 1.38
C ASN A 74 14.00 -26.01 2.45
N GLU A 75 13.42 -26.30 3.61
CA GLU A 75 13.59 -25.71 4.94
C GLU A 75 15.05 -25.37 5.28
N SER A 76 15.54 -24.22 4.79
CA SER A 76 16.63 -23.42 5.37
C SER A 76 17.05 -22.32 4.39
N SER A 77 16.32 -21.22 4.32
CA SER A 77 16.90 -19.92 3.94
C SER A 77 15.88 -18.79 4.08
N SER A 78 16.36 -17.74 4.71
CA SER A 78 15.77 -16.42 4.93
C SER A 78 14.68 -16.03 3.92
N THR A 79 13.55 -15.56 4.45
CA THR A 79 12.62 -14.60 3.83
C THR A 79 13.03 -14.20 2.41
N ARG A 80 12.53 -14.91 1.39
CA ARG A 80 12.68 -14.51 -0.01
C ARG A 80 11.95 -13.18 -0.19
N HIS A 81 12.68 -12.09 0.03
CA HIS A 81 12.31 -10.79 -0.47
C HIS A 81 12.10 -10.95 -1.98
N CYS A 82 10.90 -10.60 -2.46
CA CYS A 82 10.67 -10.36 -3.88
C CYS A 82 11.52 -9.15 -4.29
N SER A 83 12.82 -9.33 -4.51
CA SER A 83 13.71 -8.32 -5.06
C SER A 83 13.45 -8.24 -6.57
N VAL A 84 12.31 -7.66 -6.93
CA VAL A 84 12.15 -7.11 -8.26
C VAL A 84 13.13 -5.94 -8.34
N THR A 85 14.27 -6.14 -8.98
CA THR A 85 15.14 -5.04 -9.43
C THR A 85 14.38 -4.26 -10.48
N ASN A 86 13.55 -3.32 -10.02
CA ASN A 86 12.84 -2.41 -10.89
C ASN A 86 13.83 -1.31 -11.29
N THR A 87 14.37 -1.38 -12.50
CA THR A 87 15.08 -0.26 -13.10
C THR A 87 14.06 0.86 -13.37
N GLY A 88 13.82 1.70 -12.37
CA GLY A 88 13.43 3.11 -12.44
C GLY A 88 12.52 3.58 -13.58
N GLN A 89 11.55 2.79 -14.05
CA GLN A 89 10.57 3.30 -15.00
C GLN A 89 9.61 4.23 -14.25
N ARG A 90 9.89 5.54 -14.35
CA ARG A 90 8.98 6.61 -13.95
C ARG A 90 7.61 6.31 -14.54
N ARG A 91 6.57 6.32 -13.69
CA ARG A 91 5.21 6.44 -14.21
C ARG A 91 5.11 7.82 -14.84
N ASP A 92 4.79 7.89 -16.14
CA ASP A 92 4.56 9.13 -16.91
C ASP A 92 3.32 9.93 -16.44
N GLY A 93 3.06 9.95 -15.13
CA GLY A 93 1.94 10.67 -14.53
C GLY A 93 2.30 12.12 -14.21
N PRO A 94 1.29 13.01 -14.08
CA PRO A 94 1.51 14.39 -13.68
C PRO A 94 2.11 14.47 -12.28
N LEU A 95 3.17 15.26 -12.14
CA LEU A 95 3.82 15.50 -10.86
C LEU A 95 2.98 16.45 -10.01
N VAL A 96 2.75 16.05 -8.75
CA VAL A 96 2.08 16.86 -7.72
C VAL A 96 2.98 16.93 -6.49
N LEU A 97 3.44 18.14 -6.18
CA LEU A 97 4.42 18.45 -5.14
C LEU A 97 3.74 19.12 -3.94
N ILE A 98 4.15 18.76 -2.73
CA ILE A 98 3.76 19.44 -1.49
C ILE A 98 4.97 19.59 -0.56
N GLY A 99 5.04 20.70 0.17
CA GLY A 99 6.05 20.92 1.21
C GLY A 99 5.50 20.64 2.59
N SER A 100 6.25 19.95 3.44
CA SER A 100 5.93 19.74 4.85
C SER A 100 7.00 20.36 5.74
N GLY A 101 6.65 21.37 6.54
CA GLY A 101 7.58 22.02 7.47
C GLY A 101 8.64 22.90 6.79
N LEU A 102 8.43 23.29 5.53
CA LEU A 102 9.35 24.16 4.78
C LEU A 102 9.24 25.63 5.22
N SER A 103 10.36 26.34 5.22
CA SER A 103 10.40 27.81 5.38
C SER A 103 9.73 28.54 4.21
N SER A 104 9.46 29.84 4.37
CA SER A 104 8.91 30.68 3.31
C SER A 104 9.80 30.72 2.06
N GLU A 105 11.12 30.75 2.24
CA GLU A 105 12.11 30.72 1.16
C GLU A 105 12.09 29.36 0.45
N GLN A 106 12.08 28.26 1.22
CA GLN A 106 12.00 26.91 0.67
C GLN A 106 10.69 26.68 -0.10
N GLN A 107 9.57 27.24 0.40
CA GLN A 107 8.29 27.20 -0.29
C GLN A 107 8.31 27.95 -1.62
N LYS A 108 9.01 29.08 -1.71
CA LYS A 108 9.20 29.82 -2.97
C LYS A 108 10.01 29.02 -3.97
N MET A 109 11.13 28.43 -3.55
CA MET A 109 11.95 27.55 -4.38
C MET A 109 11.15 26.34 -4.91
N LEU A 110 10.30 25.73 -4.06
CA LEU A 110 9.43 24.64 -4.49
C LEU A 110 8.38 25.10 -5.52
N SER A 111 7.85 26.32 -5.39
CA SER A 111 6.95 26.89 -6.41
C SER A 111 7.65 27.13 -7.74
N GLU A 112 8.87 27.66 -7.71
CA GLU A 112 9.69 27.84 -8.91
C GLU A 112 9.96 26.50 -9.61
N LEU A 113 10.34 25.47 -8.83
CA LEU A 113 10.57 24.15 -9.35
C LEU A 113 9.31 23.55 -9.99
N ALA A 114 8.15 23.74 -9.36
CA ALA A 114 6.88 23.25 -9.91
C ALA A 114 6.61 23.81 -11.31
N VAL A 115 6.93 25.08 -11.56
CA VAL A 115 6.82 25.69 -12.90
C VAL A 115 7.78 25.04 -13.90
N ILE A 116 9.06 24.85 -13.52
CA ILE A 116 10.07 24.23 -14.39
C ILE A 116 9.69 22.81 -14.79
N LEU A 117 9.21 22.01 -13.83
CA LEU A 117 8.82 20.62 -14.06
C LEU A 117 7.40 20.46 -14.62
N LYS A 118 6.67 21.56 -14.85
CA LYS A 118 5.25 21.56 -15.21
C LYS A 118 4.40 20.72 -14.24
N ALA A 119 4.77 20.77 -12.96
CA ALA A 119 4.13 20.06 -11.86
C ALA A 119 3.09 20.96 -11.17
N LYS A 120 2.09 20.33 -10.54
CA LYS A 120 1.16 21.02 -9.64
C LYS A 120 1.79 21.15 -8.26
N LYS A 121 1.70 22.32 -7.64
CA LYS A 121 2.01 22.49 -6.21
C LYS A 121 0.72 22.58 -5.40
N CYS A 122 0.61 21.78 -4.34
CA CYS A 122 -0.54 21.81 -3.43
C CYS A 122 -0.16 22.44 -2.08
N ALA A 123 -1.12 23.12 -1.44
CA ALA A 123 -0.99 23.61 -0.07
C ALA A 123 -1.38 22.53 0.94
N GLU A 124 -2.49 21.83 0.68
CA GLU A 124 -3.02 20.75 1.49
C GLU A 124 -2.86 19.39 0.81
N PHE A 125 -2.80 18.33 1.62
CA PHE A 125 -2.57 16.98 1.12
C PHE A 125 -3.85 16.39 0.52
N ASP A 126 -3.74 15.78 -0.66
CA ASP A 126 -4.77 14.96 -1.29
C ASP A 126 -4.14 13.66 -1.83
N SER A 127 -4.97 12.71 -2.27
CA SER A 127 -4.50 11.42 -2.79
C SER A 127 -3.78 11.50 -4.15
N THR A 128 -3.78 12.66 -4.81
CA THR A 128 -3.06 12.90 -6.08
C THR A 128 -1.61 13.32 -5.86
N VAL A 129 -1.24 13.69 -4.63
CA VAL A 129 0.14 14.04 -4.27
C VAL A 129 1.09 12.89 -4.60
N THR A 130 2.18 13.24 -5.27
CA THR A 130 3.23 12.29 -5.69
C THR A 130 4.51 12.46 -4.89
N HIS A 131 4.83 13.70 -4.49
CA HIS A 131 6.08 14.06 -3.82
C HIS A 131 5.80 14.95 -2.60
N VAL A 132 6.35 14.56 -1.46
CA VAL A 132 6.38 15.35 -0.23
C VAL A 132 7.81 15.75 0.06
N ILE A 133 8.07 17.05 0.12
CA ILE A 133 9.41 17.61 0.36
C ILE A 133 9.55 18.02 1.82
N LEU A 134 10.60 17.52 2.47
CA LEU A 134 10.99 17.85 3.83
C LEU A 134 12.13 18.89 3.82
N PRO A 135 12.26 19.73 4.87
CA PRO A 135 13.30 20.75 4.94
C PRO A 135 14.71 20.18 5.10
N GLY A 136 14.84 18.93 5.56
CA GLY A 136 16.10 18.24 5.82
C GLY A 136 15.97 16.72 5.66
N ASP A 137 16.81 15.97 6.37
CA ASP A 137 16.96 14.51 6.27
C ASP A 137 16.16 13.70 7.29
N THR A 138 15.54 14.37 8.26
CA THR A 138 14.71 13.73 9.30
C THR A 138 13.24 13.73 8.92
N VAL A 139 12.59 12.56 9.02
CA VAL A 139 11.14 12.45 8.84
C VAL A 139 10.44 13.23 9.95
N GLN A 140 9.64 14.22 9.59
CA GLN A 140 8.85 14.96 10.57
C GLN A 140 7.50 14.27 10.81
N SER A 141 7.08 14.16 12.07
CA SER A 141 5.76 13.63 12.45
C SER A 141 4.61 14.62 12.17
N THR A 142 4.59 15.21 10.98
CA THR A 142 3.47 16.06 10.53
C THR A 142 2.39 15.22 9.85
N LEU A 143 1.16 15.72 9.83
CA LEU A 143 0.07 15.06 9.10
C LEU A 143 0.38 14.89 7.61
N LYS A 144 0.98 15.90 6.97
CA LYS A 144 1.33 15.87 5.53
C LYS A 144 2.36 14.79 5.23
N CYS A 145 3.37 14.64 6.08
CA CYS A 145 4.38 13.60 5.93
C CYS A 145 3.79 12.21 6.13
N MET A 146 3.04 12.00 7.23
CA MET A 146 2.39 10.72 7.52
C MET A 146 1.41 10.28 6.42
N LEU A 147 0.59 11.21 5.90
CA LEU A 147 -0.28 10.92 4.76
C LEU A 147 0.51 10.58 3.49
N GLY A 148 1.63 11.27 3.25
CA GLY A 148 2.54 10.95 2.15
C GLY A 148 3.11 9.54 2.26
N ILE A 149 3.57 9.16 3.46
CA ILE A 149 4.05 7.80 3.74
C ILE A 149 2.92 6.81 3.44
N LEU A 150 1.73 6.97 4.02
CA LEU A 150 0.63 6.00 3.81
C LEU A 150 0.13 5.91 2.36
N ASN A 151 0.36 6.94 1.55
CA ASN A 151 0.04 6.94 0.12
C ASN A 151 1.22 6.49 -0.76
N GLY A 152 2.33 6.03 -0.19
CA GLY A 152 3.52 5.58 -0.92
C GLY A 152 4.07 6.67 -1.85
N CYS A 153 4.03 7.93 -1.41
CA CYS A 153 4.61 9.06 -2.13
C CYS A 153 6.14 9.04 -2.01
N TRP A 154 6.82 9.73 -2.90
CA TRP A 154 8.23 10.08 -2.72
C TRP A 154 8.35 11.06 -1.56
N ILE A 155 9.05 10.67 -0.49
CA ILE A 155 9.38 11.57 0.62
C ILE A 155 10.85 11.94 0.45
N LEU A 156 11.11 13.20 0.08
CA LEU A 156 12.42 13.64 -0.37
C LEU A 156 13.00 14.74 0.51
N LYS A 157 14.33 14.74 0.63
CA LYS A 157 15.09 15.84 1.22
C LYS A 157 15.02 17.09 0.36
N PHE A 158 15.19 18.27 0.97
CA PHE A 158 15.14 19.55 0.25
C PHE A 158 16.26 19.69 -0.79
N GLU A 159 17.36 18.95 -0.64
CA GLU A 159 18.46 18.86 -1.61
C GLU A 159 17.99 18.46 -3.00
N TRP A 160 16.92 17.65 -3.11
CA TRP A 160 16.32 17.32 -4.40
C TRP A 160 15.81 18.57 -5.12
N VAL A 161 15.14 19.47 -4.40
CA VAL A 161 14.63 20.72 -4.98
C VAL A 161 15.78 21.58 -5.49
N LYS A 162 16.85 21.72 -4.69
CA LYS A 162 18.05 22.48 -5.07
C LYS A 162 18.70 21.89 -6.34
N ALA A 163 18.85 20.57 -6.40
CA ALA A 163 19.47 19.89 -7.52
C ALA A 163 18.64 19.98 -8.81
N CYS A 164 17.31 19.84 -8.70
CA CYS A 164 16.40 20.01 -9.84
C CYS A 164 16.39 21.44 -10.37
N LEU A 165 16.40 22.46 -9.49
CA LEU A 165 16.48 23.86 -9.90
C LEU A 165 17.80 24.15 -10.63
N GLN A 166 18.93 23.65 -10.12
CA GLN A 166 20.25 23.86 -10.72
C GLN A 166 20.36 23.26 -12.12
N ARG A 167 19.85 22.03 -12.31
CA ARG A 167 19.92 21.32 -13.59
C ARG A 167 18.75 21.61 -14.53
N LYS A 168 17.69 22.26 -14.01
CA LYS A 168 16.42 22.53 -14.70
C LYS A 168 15.74 21.25 -15.20
N THR A 169 15.97 20.13 -14.52
CA THR A 169 15.45 18.80 -14.86
C THR A 169 14.98 18.09 -13.61
N CYS A 170 14.06 17.14 -13.75
CA CYS A 170 13.62 16.31 -12.64
C CYS A 170 14.72 15.28 -12.31
N GLU A 171 15.49 15.52 -11.25
CA GLU A 171 16.53 14.62 -10.76
C GLU A 171 15.95 13.31 -10.26
N GLN A 172 16.76 12.27 -10.32
CA GLN A 172 16.41 10.94 -9.84
C GLN A 172 16.08 10.96 -8.34
N GLU A 173 14.84 10.59 -8.02
CA GLU A 173 14.23 10.70 -6.70
C GLU A 173 14.92 9.81 -5.65
N GLU A 174 15.33 8.59 -6.03
CA GLU A 174 15.94 7.61 -5.12
C GLU A 174 17.19 8.14 -4.40
N LYS A 175 17.94 9.05 -5.03
CA LYS A 175 19.16 9.65 -4.44
C LYS A 175 18.87 10.56 -3.26
N TYR A 176 17.65 11.05 -3.16
CA TYR A 176 17.21 12.03 -2.17
C TYR A 176 16.06 11.52 -1.31
N GLU A 177 15.65 10.26 -1.50
CA GLU A 177 14.61 9.61 -0.74
C GLU A 177 15.03 9.45 0.73
N ILE A 178 14.09 9.70 1.63
CA ILE A 178 14.27 9.40 3.05
C ILE A 178 14.16 7.88 3.23
N PRO A 179 15.16 7.20 3.84
CA PRO A 179 15.14 5.74 3.99
C PRO A 179 14.09 5.27 5.00
N GLU A 180 14.02 3.96 5.22
CA GLU A 180 13.13 3.30 6.19
C GLU A 180 11.65 3.36 5.80
N GLY A 181 10.78 3.88 6.67
CA GLY A 181 9.33 3.82 6.50
C GLY A 181 8.82 4.41 5.17
N PRO A 182 9.24 5.64 4.78
CA PRO A 182 8.89 6.20 3.48
C PRO A 182 9.23 5.28 2.30
N GLN A 183 10.47 4.80 2.23
CA GLN A 183 10.95 3.94 1.15
C GLN A 183 10.19 2.60 1.12
N ARG A 184 9.96 1.99 2.29
CA ARG A 184 9.18 0.74 2.39
C ARG A 184 7.75 0.92 1.93
N SER A 185 7.11 2.03 2.27
CA SER A 185 5.77 2.33 1.81
C SER A 185 5.68 2.52 0.29
N ARG A 186 6.61 3.29 -0.29
CA ARG A 186 6.66 3.48 -1.74
C ARG A 186 6.83 2.14 -2.46
N LEU A 187 7.78 1.32 -2.03
CA LEU A 187 8.00 -0.02 -2.60
C LEU A 187 6.77 -0.93 -2.44
N ASN A 188 6.09 -0.87 -1.29
CA ASN A 188 4.84 -1.61 -1.06
C ASN A 188 3.76 -1.23 -2.07
N LYS A 189 3.59 0.08 -2.34
CA LYS A 189 2.64 0.58 -3.33
C LYS A 189 3.02 0.20 -4.76
N GLU A 190 4.30 0.24 -5.11
CA GLU A 190 4.78 -0.17 -6.44
C GLU A 190 4.52 -1.64 -6.73
N GLN A 191 4.62 -2.48 -5.70
CA GLN A 191 4.29 -3.90 -5.74
C GLN A 191 2.78 -4.17 -5.63
N LEU A 192 1.94 -3.12 -5.56
CA LEU A 192 0.48 -3.22 -5.45
C LEU A 192 0.02 -4.04 -4.23
N LEU A 193 0.78 -3.97 -3.14
CA LEU A 193 0.50 -4.72 -1.92
C LEU A 193 -0.54 -3.99 -1.04
N PRO A 194 -1.19 -4.72 -0.11
CA PRO A 194 -2.11 -4.13 0.85
C PRO A 194 -1.51 -2.95 1.62
N LYS A 195 -2.39 -2.02 2.01
CA LYS A 195 -1.99 -0.86 2.81
C LYS A 195 -1.67 -1.27 4.24
N LEU A 196 -0.97 -0.39 4.97
CA LEU A 196 -0.40 -0.69 6.29
C LEU A 196 -1.39 -1.32 7.28
N PHE A 197 -2.62 -0.80 7.33
CA PHE A 197 -3.66 -1.23 8.26
C PHE A 197 -4.80 -1.98 7.58
N ASP A 198 -4.54 -2.57 6.41
CA ASP A 198 -5.51 -3.43 5.72
C ASP A 198 -5.92 -4.60 6.63
N GLY A 199 -7.23 -4.77 6.83
CA GLY A 199 -7.80 -5.75 7.75
C GLY A 199 -7.83 -5.34 9.24
N CYS A 200 -7.37 -4.15 9.60
CA CYS A 200 -7.34 -3.64 10.97
C CYS A 200 -8.49 -2.66 11.29
N TYR A 201 -8.95 -2.67 12.55
CA TYR A 201 -10.04 -1.84 13.05
C TYR A 201 -9.59 -0.99 14.23
N PHE A 202 -9.96 0.29 14.25
CA PHE A 202 -9.50 1.26 15.25
C PHE A 202 -10.67 1.96 15.92
N TYR A 203 -10.70 1.94 17.25
CA TYR A 203 -11.58 2.76 18.07
C TYR A 203 -10.75 3.78 18.84
N PHE A 204 -11.08 5.06 18.72
CA PHE A 204 -10.41 6.14 19.46
C PHE A 204 -11.17 6.42 20.76
N GLY A 205 -10.64 5.92 21.87
CA GLY A 205 -11.22 6.06 23.21
C GLY A 205 -10.69 7.30 23.93
N GLY A 206 -11.59 8.08 24.50
CA GLY A 206 -11.24 9.26 25.30
C GLY A 206 -11.01 10.54 24.49
N THR A 207 -10.29 11.48 25.09
CA THR A 207 -9.94 12.78 24.51
C THR A 207 -8.50 12.76 23.99
N PHE A 208 -8.27 13.48 22.89
CA PHE A 208 -6.95 13.58 22.27
C PHE A 208 -6.57 15.05 22.10
N LYS A 209 -5.50 15.48 22.77
CA LYS A 209 -4.98 16.85 22.73
C LYS A 209 -3.78 16.97 21.80
N HIS A 210 -2.83 16.05 21.86
CA HIS A 210 -1.59 16.09 21.09
C HIS A 210 -1.78 15.60 19.65
N HIS A 211 -2.58 14.56 19.48
CA HIS A 211 -2.93 14.02 18.17
C HIS A 211 -4.43 14.18 17.93
N PRO A 212 -4.88 15.32 17.35
CA PRO A 212 -6.31 15.56 17.14
C PRO A 212 -7.00 14.36 16.49
N LYS A 213 -8.15 13.96 17.05
CA LYS A 213 -8.89 12.76 16.61
C LYS A 213 -9.16 12.75 15.10
N ASP A 214 -9.49 13.88 14.51
CA ASP A 214 -9.73 14.00 13.07
C ASP A 214 -8.51 13.66 12.23
N ASN A 215 -7.31 13.99 12.72
CA ASN A 215 -6.06 13.62 12.05
C ASN A 215 -5.84 12.10 12.13
N LEU A 216 -6.08 11.49 13.29
CA LEU A 216 -5.97 10.04 13.46
C LEU A 216 -6.96 9.29 12.57
N VAL A 217 -8.20 9.77 12.46
CA VAL A 217 -9.22 9.21 11.55
C VAL A 217 -8.77 9.29 10.09
N LYS A 218 -8.21 10.43 9.65
CA LYS A 218 -7.66 10.57 8.30
C LYS A 218 -6.53 9.59 8.05
N LEU A 219 -5.64 9.38 9.03
CA LEU A 219 -4.53 8.43 8.92
C LEU A 219 -5.02 6.97 8.84
N VAL A 220 -5.99 6.57 9.66
CA VAL A 220 -6.58 5.22 9.60
C VAL A 220 -7.14 4.95 8.20
N THR A 221 -7.96 5.87 7.68
CA THR A 221 -8.55 5.74 6.34
C THR A 221 -7.48 5.71 5.24
N ALA A 222 -6.47 6.58 5.31
CA ALA A 222 -5.38 6.61 4.34
C ALA A 222 -4.59 5.28 4.34
N ALA A 223 -4.37 4.70 5.51
CA ALA A 223 -3.68 3.43 5.74
C ALA A 223 -4.52 2.17 5.44
N GLY A 224 -5.78 2.31 5.03
CA GLY A 224 -6.65 1.16 4.71
C GLY A 224 -7.30 0.49 5.92
N GLY A 225 -7.20 1.08 7.11
CA GLY A 225 -7.90 0.60 8.30
C GLY A 225 -9.33 1.14 8.39
N GLN A 226 -10.13 0.54 9.27
CA GLN A 226 -11.51 0.94 9.50
C GLN A 226 -11.71 1.55 10.88
N VAL A 227 -12.37 2.72 10.93
CA VAL A 227 -12.71 3.38 12.21
C VAL A 227 -14.02 2.81 12.77
N LEU A 228 -13.98 2.38 14.02
CA LEU A 228 -15.13 1.91 14.77
C LEU A 228 -15.82 3.08 15.48
N SER A 229 -17.15 3.16 15.34
CA SER A 229 -17.98 4.19 16.00
C SER A 229 -18.27 3.86 17.47
N ARG A 230 -18.20 2.57 17.84
CA ARG A 230 -18.46 2.07 19.20
C ARG A 230 -17.26 1.31 19.71
N LYS A 231 -17.06 1.35 21.03
CA LYS A 231 -16.00 0.59 21.69
C LYS A 231 -16.21 -0.91 21.45
N PRO A 232 -15.23 -1.64 20.88
CA PRO A 232 -15.34 -3.08 20.72
C PRO A 232 -15.37 -3.75 22.09
N LYS A 233 -16.28 -4.72 22.23
CA LYS A 233 -16.46 -5.52 23.44
C LYS A 233 -15.84 -6.89 23.21
N PRO A 234 -14.78 -7.29 23.93
CA PRO A 234 -14.05 -8.54 23.67
C PRO A 234 -14.91 -9.82 23.72
N ASP A 235 -16.01 -9.76 24.48
CA ASP A 235 -16.98 -10.82 24.71
C ASP A 235 -18.16 -10.79 23.71
N SER A 236 -18.22 -9.82 22.79
CA SER A 236 -19.31 -9.72 21.83
C SER A 236 -19.08 -10.63 20.62
N ASP A 237 -20.10 -11.40 20.25
CA ASP A 237 -20.13 -12.25 19.05
C ASP A 237 -19.65 -11.52 17.79
N VAL A 238 -20.05 -10.26 17.61
CA VAL A 238 -19.62 -9.42 16.47
C VAL A 238 -18.10 -9.28 16.43
N THR A 239 -17.45 -9.01 17.57
CA THR A 239 -15.99 -8.87 17.61
C THR A 239 -15.27 -10.20 17.44
N GLN A 240 -15.90 -11.31 17.84
CA GLN A 240 -15.32 -12.65 17.73
C GLN A 240 -15.46 -13.23 16.32
N THR A 241 -16.54 -12.89 15.61
CA THR A 241 -16.79 -13.29 14.21
C THR A 241 -15.91 -12.54 13.18
N ILE A 242 -15.26 -11.44 13.57
CA ILE A 242 -14.27 -10.78 12.70
C ILE A 242 -13.13 -11.76 12.42
N ASN A 243 -13.04 -12.21 11.18
CA ASN A 243 -12.02 -13.14 10.69
C ASN A 243 -11.07 -12.46 9.70
N THR A 244 -10.76 -11.19 9.95
CA THR A 244 -9.79 -10.47 9.13
C THR A 244 -8.37 -10.76 9.57
N VAL A 245 -7.46 -10.73 8.60
CA VAL A 245 -6.02 -10.89 8.79
C VAL A 245 -5.31 -9.58 8.50
N ALA A 246 -4.40 -9.17 9.39
CA ALA A 246 -3.54 -8.01 9.17
C ALA A 246 -2.31 -8.41 8.34
N TYR A 247 -2.26 -7.95 7.08
CA TYR A 247 -1.18 -8.30 6.13
C TYR A 247 0.23 -7.96 6.62
N HIS A 248 0.36 -6.82 7.29
CA HIS A 248 1.65 -6.29 7.78
C HIS A 248 2.03 -6.81 9.16
N ALA A 249 1.22 -7.68 9.78
CA ALA A 249 1.59 -8.38 11.00
C ALA A 249 2.67 -9.44 10.70
N LYS A 250 3.56 -9.69 11.67
CA LYS A 250 4.47 -10.83 11.60
C LYS A 250 3.67 -12.14 11.59
N ALA A 251 4.20 -13.17 10.92
CA ALA A 251 3.48 -14.41 10.68
C ALA A 251 3.11 -15.16 11.97
N ASP A 252 3.93 -15.02 13.00
CA ASP A 252 3.87 -15.60 14.34
C ASP A 252 3.21 -14.67 15.38
N SER A 253 2.82 -13.45 15.00
CA SER A 253 2.20 -12.49 15.92
C SER A 253 0.70 -12.69 16.04
N ASP A 254 0.19 -12.58 17.26
CA ASP A 254 -1.24 -12.52 17.54
C ASP A 254 -1.94 -11.38 16.79
N GLN A 255 -1.23 -10.27 16.47
CA GLN A 255 -1.76 -9.14 15.71
C GLN A 255 -2.20 -9.54 14.30
N ARG A 256 -1.77 -10.70 13.80
CA ARG A 256 -2.21 -11.26 12.53
C ARG A 256 -3.72 -11.54 12.54
N PHE A 257 -4.28 -11.99 13.66
CA PHE A 257 -5.70 -12.37 13.78
C PHE A 257 -6.48 -11.56 14.83
N CYS A 258 -5.76 -10.92 15.76
CA CYS A 258 -6.30 -9.94 16.69
C CYS A 258 -6.14 -8.56 16.06
N THR A 259 -7.10 -8.14 15.22
CA THR A 259 -6.95 -6.97 14.35
C THR A 259 -7.69 -5.72 14.85
N GLN A 260 -8.23 -5.75 16.08
CA GLN A 260 -8.98 -4.63 16.66
C GLN A 260 -8.13 -3.88 17.67
N TYR A 261 -8.10 -2.55 17.58
CA TYR A 261 -7.28 -1.67 18.41
C TYR A 261 -8.14 -0.59 19.04
N ILE A 262 -8.06 -0.44 20.36
CA ILE A 262 -8.52 0.74 21.08
C ILE A 262 -7.30 1.63 21.30
N ILE A 263 -7.32 2.77 20.64
CA ILE A 263 -6.29 3.79 20.76
C ILE A 263 -6.67 4.75 21.88
N TYR A 264 -5.72 5.01 22.78
CA TYR A 264 -5.83 6.01 23.85
C TYR A 264 -4.65 6.99 23.78
N GLU A 265 -4.81 8.20 24.32
CA GLU A 265 -3.72 9.17 24.37
C GLU A 265 -2.69 8.82 25.46
N ASP A 266 -1.40 8.85 25.11
CA ASP A 266 -0.27 8.44 25.96
C ASP A 266 -0.23 9.09 27.35
N LEU A 267 -0.63 10.35 27.44
CA LEU A 267 -0.62 11.14 28.67
C LEU A 267 -1.90 11.02 29.48
N SER A 268 -2.85 10.18 29.04
CA SER A 268 -4.03 9.89 29.85
C SER A 268 -3.62 9.10 31.10
N SER A 269 -4.19 9.45 32.26
CA SER A 269 -3.89 8.80 33.54
C SER A 269 -4.32 7.32 33.59
N HIS A 270 -4.96 6.82 32.54
CA HIS A 270 -5.51 5.48 32.45
C HIS A 270 -4.61 4.62 31.56
N ARG A 271 -3.67 3.91 32.19
CA ARG A 271 -2.95 2.82 31.53
C ARG A 271 -3.77 1.54 31.65
N PRO A 272 -3.95 0.78 30.55
CA PRO A 272 -4.64 -0.49 30.62
C PRO A 272 -3.82 -1.50 31.44
N GLU A 273 -4.48 -2.31 32.26
CA GLU A 273 -3.82 -3.39 33.02
C GLU A 273 -3.30 -4.50 32.12
N ARG A 274 -3.91 -4.68 30.94
CA ARG A 274 -3.53 -5.66 29.92
C ARG A 274 -3.50 -5.00 28.56
N VAL A 275 -2.47 -5.30 27.79
CA VAL A 275 -2.33 -4.81 26.40
C VAL A 275 -3.31 -5.49 25.44
N ARG A 276 -3.86 -6.66 25.81
CA ARG A 276 -4.85 -7.38 25.02
C ARG A 276 -5.93 -8.06 25.86
N GLN A 277 -7.15 -8.06 25.33
CA GLN A 277 -8.26 -8.89 25.79
C GLN A 277 -9.00 -9.48 24.58
N GLY A 278 -9.01 -10.81 24.46
CA GLY A 278 -9.57 -11.47 23.28
C GLY A 278 -8.85 -11.02 21.99
N LYS A 279 -9.62 -10.58 20.98
CA LYS A 279 -9.09 -10.04 19.71
C LYS A 279 -8.78 -8.53 19.74
N VAL A 280 -8.91 -7.88 20.91
CA VAL A 280 -8.85 -6.41 21.04
C VAL A 280 -7.59 -5.97 21.81
N TRP A 281 -6.79 -5.12 21.17
CA TRP A 281 -5.57 -4.49 21.69
C TRP A 281 -5.83 -3.12 22.28
N MET A 282 -5.22 -2.82 23.42
CA MET A 282 -5.13 -1.45 23.94
C MET A 282 -3.77 -0.90 23.54
N ALA A 283 -3.75 0.16 22.72
CA ALA A 283 -2.50 0.74 22.24
C ALA A 283 -2.48 2.27 22.43
N PRO A 284 -1.34 2.85 22.78
CA PRO A 284 -1.22 4.30 22.86
C PRO A 284 -1.23 4.95 21.47
N SER A 285 -1.56 6.24 21.42
CA SER A 285 -1.48 7.03 20.19
C SER A 285 -0.07 7.07 19.60
N SER A 286 0.97 7.09 20.45
CA SER A 286 2.36 7.05 20.01
C SER A 286 2.69 5.78 19.23
N TRP A 287 2.19 4.62 19.65
CA TRP A 287 2.36 3.35 18.91
C TRP A 287 1.78 3.47 17.51
N PHE A 288 0.57 4.03 17.38
CA PHE A 288 -0.07 4.21 16.08
C PHE A 288 0.76 5.13 15.17
N ILE A 289 1.25 6.25 15.71
CA ILE A 289 2.10 7.19 14.97
C ILE A 289 3.42 6.51 14.55
N ASN A 290 4.06 5.77 15.46
CA ASN A 290 5.30 5.06 15.17
C ASN A 290 5.12 3.99 14.09
N CYS A 291 3.98 3.29 14.07
CA CYS A 291 3.62 2.36 13.00
C CYS A 291 3.55 3.07 11.65
N VAL A 292 2.89 4.23 11.58
CA VAL A 292 2.77 5.02 10.36
C VAL A 292 4.15 5.53 9.89
N MET A 293 4.94 6.10 10.79
CA MET A 293 6.24 6.69 10.48
C MET A 293 7.24 5.64 10.01
N SER A 294 7.16 4.42 10.57
CA SER A 294 7.99 3.29 10.19
C SER A 294 7.39 2.48 9.04
N PHE A 295 6.14 2.71 8.65
CA PHE A 295 5.40 1.81 7.74
C PHE A 295 5.53 0.33 8.16
N GLU A 296 5.27 0.06 9.44
CA GLU A 296 5.30 -1.26 10.07
C GLU A 296 4.14 -1.41 11.04
N LEU A 297 3.56 -2.60 11.13
CA LEU A 297 2.67 -2.92 12.24
C LEU A 297 3.53 -3.39 13.43
N LEU A 298 3.85 -2.45 14.32
CA LEU A 298 4.75 -2.70 15.44
C LEU A 298 4.11 -3.63 16.49
N PRO A 299 4.88 -4.53 17.11
CA PRO A 299 4.39 -5.39 18.18
C PRO A 299 3.93 -4.60 19.41
N LEU A 300 2.93 -5.12 20.11
CA LEU A 300 2.41 -4.59 21.38
C LEU A 300 2.72 -5.50 22.58
N ASP A 301 3.16 -6.74 22.34
CA ASP A 301 3.39 -7.78 23.36
C ASP A 301 4.82 -7.81 23.94
N SER A 302 5.60 -6.74 23.78
CA SER A 302 7.00 -6.69 24.23
C SER A 302 7.16 -5.83 25.48
#